data_AF-A0A3D6BSX4-F1
#
_entry.id   AF-A0A3D6BSX4-F1
#
_cell.length_a   1.000
_cell.length_b   1.000
_cell.length_c   1.000
_cell.angle_alpha   90.00
_cell.angle_beta   90.00
_cell.angle_gamma   90.00
#
_symmetry.space_group_name_H-M   'P 1'
#
loop_
_entity.id
_entity.type
_entity.pdbx_description
1 polymer ?
#
loop_
_entity_poly.entity_id
_entity_poly.type
_entity_poly.pdbx_seq_one_letter_code
_entity_poly.pdbx_strand_id
1 'polypeptide(L)' 'MTAKQKQDELGKTLWKIADSLRGAMNADDFRDYMLSFLFLRYLSDNYETSVKKELGSDYPKLD' A
#
# COMPACT_ATOMS: atom_id res chain seq x y z
N MET A 1 -2.95 10.95 -23.76
CA MET A 1 -2.34 9.92 -22.90
C MET A 1 -3.32 8.76 -22.74
N THR A 2 -2.94 7.55 -23.15
CA THR A 2 -3.77 6.34 -23.03
C THR A 2 -3.70 5.75 -21.61
N ALA A 3 -4.64 4.90 -21.22
CA ALA A 3 -4.65 4.25 -19.90
C ALA A 3 -3.34 3.48 -19.62
N LYS A 4 -2.78 2.84 -20.64
CA LYS A 4 -1.50 2.14 -20.58
C LYS A 4 -0.34 3.07 -20.21
N GLN A 5 -0.27 4.26 -20.82
CA GLN A 5 0.78 5.24 -20.53
C GLN A 5 0.74 5.71 -19.07
N LYS A 6 -0.47 5.92 -18.52
CA LYS A 6 -0.64 6.28 -17.10
C LYS A 6 -0.19 5.17 -16.16
N GLN A 7 -0.49 3.91 -16.49
CA GLN A 7 -0.04 2.75 -15.71
C GLN A 7 1.48 2.60 -15.74
N ASP A 8 2.10 2.83 -16.89
CA ASP A 8 3.56 2.78 -17.05
C ASP A 8 4.24 3.90 -16.25
N GLU A 9 3.70 5.13 -16.27
CA GLU A 9 4.20 6.25 -15.47
C GLU A 9 4.05 6.02 -13.97
N LEU A 10 2.91 5.46 -13.54
CA LEU A 10 2.67 5.07 -12.16
C LEU A 10 3.66 3.99 -11.72
N GLY A 11 3.83 2.94 -12.52
CA GLY A 11 4.77 1.86 -12.24
C GLY A 11 6.20 2.37 -12.09
N LYS A 12 6.65 3.25 -12.98
CA LYS A 12 7.98 3.90 -12.86
C LYS A 12 8.12 4.71 -11.57
N THR A 13 7.07 5.43 -11.17
CA THR A 13 7.09 6.24 -9.95
C THR A 13 7.16 5.34 -8.71
N LEU A 14 6.34 4.29 -8.65
CA LEU A 14 6.36 3.31 -7.56
C LEU A 14 7.70 2.59 -7.47
N TRP A 15 8.30 2.23 -8.61
CA TRP A 15 9.61 1.60 -8.68
C TRP A 15 10.70 2.50 -8.09
N LYS A 16 10.71 3.79 -8.44
CA LYS A 16 11.65 4.78 -7.87
C LYS A 16 11.50 4.93 -6.36
N ILE A 17 10.27 4.90 -5.86
CA ILE A 17 10.00 4.98 -4.42
C ILE A 17 10.54 3.72 -3.72
N ALA A 18 10.27 2.53 -4.28
CA ALA A 18 10.79 1.27 -3.75
C ALA A 18 12.32 1.24 -3.71
N ASP A 19 13.00 1.69 -4.77
CA ASP A 19 14.47 1.78 -4.80
C ASP A 19 15.01 2.74 -3.73
N SER A 20 14.34 3.87 -3.51
CA SER A 20 14.72 4.84 -2.47
C SER A 20 14.51 4.27 -1.06
N LEU A 21 13.40 3.58 -0.83
CA LEU A 21 13.07 2.97 0.47
C LEU A 21 13.97 1.78 0.81
N ARG A 22 14.35 0.98 -0.20
CA ARG A 22 15.25 -0.16 -0.01
C ARG A 22 16.66 0.26 0.41
N GLY A 23 17.12 1.42 -0.03
CA GLY A 23 18.47 1.92 0.28
C GLY A 23 19.55 0.91 -0.12
N ALA A 24 20.41 0.52 0.84
CA ALA A 24 21.50 -0.43 0.61
C ALA A 24 21.10 -1.92 0.75
N MET A 25 19.83 -2.23 1.07
CA MET A 25 19.38 -3.61 1.23
C MET A 25 19.24 -4.34 -0.11
N ASN A 26 19.43 -5.66 -0.16
CA ASN A 26 19.21 -6.42 -1.40
C ASN A 26 17.75 -6.39 -1.84
N ALA A 27 17.52 -6.48 -3.15
CA ALA A 27 16.18 -6.40 -3.73
C ALA A 27 15.28 -7.58 -3.29
N ASP A 28 15.84 -8.78 -3.18
CA ASP A 28 15.11 -9.96 -2.74
C ASP A 28 14.68 -9.84 -1.27
N ASP A 29 15.59 -9.43 -0.38
CA ASP A 29 15.29 -9.21 1.04
C ASP A 29 14.21 -8.12 1.23
N PHE A 30 14.33 -7.00 0.50
CA PHE A 30 13.34 -5.92 0.54
C PHE A 30 11.96 -6.38 0.12
N ARG A 31 11.88 -7.17 -0.97
CA ARG A 31 10.62 -7.70 -1.47
C ARG A 31 9.94 -8.54 -0.40
N ASP A 32 10.65 -9.44 0.25
CA ASP A 32 10.06 -10.40 1.18
C ASP A 32 9.47 -9.69 2.44
N TYR A 33 10.13 -8.64 2.93
CA TYR A 33 9.57 -7.80 4.00
C TYR A 33 8.44 -6.90 3.52
N MET A 34 8.61 -6.23 2.37
CA MET A 34 7.60 -5.28 1.89
C MET A 34 6.31 -5.94 1.49
N LEU A 35 6.34 -7.18 0.98
CA LEU A 35 5.12 -7.93 0.70
C LEU A 35 4.32 -8.21 1.97
N SER A 36 4.99 -8.53 3.08
CA SER A 36 4.32 -8.71 4.37
C SER A 36 3.66 -7.43 4.87
N PHE A 37 4.32 -6.27 4.71
CA PHE A 37 3.74 -4.97 5.06
C PHE A 37 2.57 -4.57 4.16
N LEU A 38 2.67 -4.82 2.84
CA LEU A 38 1.58 -4.55 1.90
C LEU A 38 0.38 -5.47 2.18
N PHE A 39 0.62 -6.72 2.53
CA PHE A 39 -0.43 -7.65 2.93
C PHE A 39 -1.11 -7.21 4.23
N LEU A 40 -0.33 -6.81 5.24
CA LEU A 40 -0.90 -6.25 6.47
C LEU A 40 -1.73 -5.00 6.17
N ARG A 41 -1.21 -4.09 5.33
CA ARG A 41 -1.95 -2.88 4.92
C ARG A 41 -3.28 -3.24 4.26
N TYR A 42 -3.28 -4.21 3.35
CA TYR A 42 -4.50 -4.68 2.70
C TYR A 42 -5.52 -5.25 3.71
N LEU A 43 -5.06 -6.09 4.65
CA LEU A 43 -5.94 -6.62 5.69
C LEU A 43 -6.46 -5.52 6.62
N SER A 44 -5.62 -4.56 7.01
CA SER A 44 -6.01 -3.42 7.82
C SER A 44 -7.05 -2.54 7.13
N ASP A 45 -6.86 -2.23 5.84
CA ASP A 45 -7.80 -1.43 5.06
C ASP A 45 -9.15 -2.16 4.92
N ASN A 46 -9.13 -3.47 4.68
CA ASN A 46 -10.35 -4.28 4.63
C ASN A 46 -11.05 -4.33 5.99
N TYR A 47 -10.29 -4.56 7.07
CA TYR A 47 -10.82 -4.56 8.43
C TYR A 47 -11.45 -3.21 8.79
N GLU A 48 -10.75 -2.10 8.52
CA GLU A 48 -11.26 -0.75 8.78
C GLU A 48 -12.55 -0.49 7.99
N THR A 49 -12.61 -0.92 6.72
CA THR A 49 -13.81 -0.81 5.90
C THR A 49 -14.97 -1.62 6.48
N SER A 50 -14.72 -2.85 6.93
CA SER A 50 -15.72 -3.69 7.59
C SER A 50 -16.20 -3.06 8.90
N VAL A 51 -15.28 -2.62 9.76
CA VAL A 51 -15.63 -2.01 11.06
C VAL A 51 -16.42 -0.73 10.88
N LYS A 52 -16.04 0.14 9.93
CA LYS A 52 -16.81 1.36 9.61
C LYS A 52 -18.23 1.03 9.16
N LYS A 53 -18.39 -0.03 8.35
CA LYS A 53 -19.70 -0.48 7.88
C LYS A 53 -20.56 -1.02 9.02
N GLU A 54 -20.01 -1.84 9.90
CA GLU A 54 -20.75 -2.48 10.99
C GLU A 54 -21.08 -1.50 12.13
N LEU A 55 -20.16 -0.61 12.50
CA LEU A 55 -20.36 0.35 13.60
C LEU A 55 -21.14 1.61 13.19
N GLY A 56 -21.10 2.00 11.91
CA GLY A 56 -21.86 3.16 11.42
C GLY A 56 -21.60 4.44 12.23
N SER A 57 -22.60 4.90 12.98
CA SER A 57 -22.51 6.09 13.84
C SER A 57 -21.58 5.91 15.04
N ASP A 58 -21.38 4.68 15.48
CA ASP A 58 -20.59 4.35 16.67
C ASP A 58 -19.10 4.19 16.34
N TYR A 59 -18.73 4.33 15.05
CA TYR A 59 -17.32 4.35 14.66
C TYR A 59 -16.64 5.60 15.24
N PRO A 60 -15.58 5.45 16.04
CA PRO A 60 -14.93 6.56 16.70
C PRO A 60 -14.37 7.55 15.67
N LYS A 61 -14.80 8.81 15.77
CA LYS A 61 -14.17 9.91 15.03
C LYS A 61 -12.90 10.26 15.79
N LEU A 62 -11.76 10.14 15.12
CA LEU A 62 -10.50 10.64 15.66
C LEU A 62 -10.61 12.18 15.66
N ASP A 63 -10.53 12.77 16.85
CA ASP A 63 -10.50 14.24 17.05
C ASP A 63 -9.22 14.85 16.46
#